data_AF-A0A1E5MNJ9-F1
#
_entry.id   AF-A0A1E5MNJ9-F1
#
_cell.length_a   1.000
_cell.length_b   1.000
_cell.length_c   1.000
_cell.angle_alpha   90.00
_cell.angle_beta   90.00
_cell.angle_gamma   90.00
#
_symmetry.space_group_name_H-M   'P 1'
#
loop_
_entity.id
_entity.type
_entity.pdbx_description
1 polymer ?
#
loop_
_entity_poly.entity_id
_entity_poly.type
_entity_poly.pdbx_seq_one_letter_code
_entity_poly.pdbx_strand_id
1 'polypeptide(L)'
;MEQREAEDARRRHMARFGRRDTAPELALRRELHRRGRRFFVDRQVSRRCRVRPDLVFPRARVAVFVDGCFWHHCEEHTHLPKANAELWRRKVLANRQRDARNQAILTSEGWRVIRSWEHDDPAAVADRVEDELDRWTAILRRRPERVGRHRNRRGARCQLAPRLQSVTSSGSEPALTR
;
A
#
# COMPACT_ATOMS: atom_id res chain seq x y z
N MET A 1 -2.76 -45.14 -11.32
CA MET A 1 -2.64 -44.07 -12.34
C MET A 1 -3.69 -42.97 -12.11
N GLU A 2 -4.96 -43.33 -11.96
CA GLU A 2 -6.08 -42.38 -11.75
C GLU A 2 -5.89 -41.33 -10.65
N GLN A 3 -5.31 -41.70 -9.49
CA GLN A 3 -5.11 -40.75 -8.38
C GLN A 3 -4.13 -39.62 -8.72
N ARG A 4 -3.08 -39.90 -9.51
CA ARG A 4 -2.12 -38.88 -9.98
C ARG A 4 -2.75 -37.96 -11.03
N GLU A 5 -3.57 -38.50 -11.92
CA GLU A 5 -4.26 -37.71 -12.94
C GLU A 5 -5.31 -36.77 -12.32
N ALA A 6 -6.05 -37.24 -11.31
CA ALA A 6 -6.97 -36.42 -10.55
C ALA A 6 -6.24 -35.31 -9.76
N GLU A 7 -5.07 -35.62 -9.19
CA GLU A 7 -4.26 -34.64 -8.48
C GLU A 7 -3.66 -33.58 -9.42
N ASP A 8 -3.21 -33.98 -10.61
CA ASP A 8 -2.74 -33.09 -11.67
C ASP A 8 -3.87 -32.23 -12.26
N ALA A 9 -5.05 -32.81 -12.45
CA ALA A 9 -6.25 -32.05 -12.87
C ALA A 9 -6.63 -31.01 -11.81
N ARG A 10 -6.59 -31.38 -10.52
CA ARG A 10 -6.83 -30.44 -9.41
C ARG A 10 -5.75 -29.36 -9.36
N ARG A 11 -4.47 -29.71 -9.54
CA ARG A 11 -3.36 -28.75 -9.57
C ARG A 11 -3.51 -27.76 -10.72
N ARG A 12 -3.85 -28.24 -11.92
CA ARG A 12 -4.13 -27.40 -13.10
C ARG A 12 -5.35 -26.50 -12.88
N HIS A 13 -6.42 -27.04 -12.28
CA HIS A 13 -7.61 -26.27 -11.94
C HIS A 13 -7.29 -25.15 -10.92
N MET A 14 -6.53 -25.48 -9.87
CA MET A 14 -6.11 -24.52 -8.85
C MET A 14 -5.14 -23.46 -9.41
N ALA A 15 -4.34 -23.82 -10.42
CA ALA A 15 -3.43 -22.89 -11.09
C ALA A 15 -4.16 -21.87 -12.00
N ARG A 16 -5.42 -22.11 -12.37
CA ARG A 16 -6.24 -21.16 -13.14
C ARG A 16 -6.75 -19.99 -12.29
N PHE A 17 -6.86 -20.17 -10.98
CA PHE A 17 -7.19 -19.06 -10.08
C PHE A 17 -5.97 -18.14 -9.96
N GLY A 18 -5.96 -17.11 -10.80
CA GLY A 18 -4.96 -16.06 -10.78
C GLY A 18 -4.91 -15.37 -9.42
N ARG A 19 -3.71 -14.90 -9.05
CA ARG A 19 -3.49 -14.09 -7.85
C ARG A 19 -3.93 -12.63 -8.01
N ARG A 20 -4.18 -12.19 -9.24
CA ARG A 20 -4.38 -10.79 -9.66
C ARG A 20 -5.35 -10.77 -10.83
N ASP A 21 -5.99 -9.62 -11.06
CA ASP A 21 -6.93 -9.35 -12.15
C ASP A 21 -8.11 -10.31 -12.14
N THR A 22 -8.63 -10.59 -10.93
CA THR A 22 -9.83 -11.41 -10.78
C THR A 22 -11.05 -10.70 -11.36
N ALA A 23 -12.07 -11.45 -11.78
CA ALA A 23 -13.32 -10.88 -12.29
C ALA A 23 -13.94 -9.80 -11.38
N PRO A 24 -14.07 -9.99 -10.04
CA PRO A 24 -14.59 -8.96 -9.15
C PRO A 24 -13.66 -7.73 -9.07
N GLU A 25 -12.35 -7.94 -9.06
CA GLU A 25 -11.37 -6.85 -9.07
C GLU A 25 -11.47 -6.00 -10.35
N LEU A 26 -11.57 -6.65 -11.51
CA LEU A 26 -11.76 -5.98 -12.80
C LEU A 26 -13.10 -5.24 -12.88
N ALA A 27 -14.17 -5.82 -12.31
CA ALA A 27 -15.48 -5.17 -12.24
C ALA A 27 -15.42 -3.87 -11.42
N LEU A 28 -14.80 -3.92 -10.23
CA LEU A 28 -14.61 -2.74 -9.39
C LEU A 28 -13.74 -1.68 -10.07
N ARG A 29 -12.66 -2.09 -10.74
CA ARG A 29 -11.79 -1.18 -11.51
C ARG A 29 -12.56 -0.46 -12.61
N ARG A 30 -13.35 -1.19 -13.39
CA ARG A 30 -14.18 -0.62 -14.47
C ARG A 30 -15.18 0.37 -13.90
N GLU A 31 -15.81 0.02 -12.78
CA GLU A 31 -16.80 0.87 -12.14
C GLU A 31 -16.20 2.18 -11.63
N LEU A 32 -15.10 2.12 -10.87
CA LEU A 32 -14.41 3.32 -10.39
C LEU A 32 -13.85 4.18 -11.53
N HIS A 33 -13.39 3.55 -12.62
CA HIS A 33 -12.94 4.27 -13.80
C HIS A 33 -14.10 4.96 -14.53
N ARG A 34 -15.26 4.31 -14.64
CA ARG A 34 -16.49 4.89 -15.21
C ARG A 34 -16.94 6.13 -14.43
N ARG A 35 -16.75 6.12 -13.11
CA ARG A 35 -17.02 7.26 -12.21
C ARG A 35 -15.92 8.32 -12.19
N GLY A 36 -14.87 8.17 -13.01
CA GLY A 36 -13.80 9.17 -13.16
C GLY A 36 -12.73 9.13 -12.06
N ARG A 37 -12.74 8.13 -11.17
CA ARG A 37 -11.71 7.98 -10.15
C ARG A 37 -10.42 7.42 -10.77
N ARG A 38 -9.28 7.86 -10.25
CA ARG A 38 -7.94 7.39 -10.65
C ARG A 38 -7.27 6.72 -9.46
N PHE A 39 -6.76 5.53 -9.68
CA PHE A 39 -6.15 4.69 -8.65
C PHE A 39 -4.88 4.04 -9.18
N PHE A 40 -4.02 3.59 -8.26
CA PHE A 40 -2.92 2.70 -8.57
C PHE A 40 -3.32 1.26 -8.28
N VAL A 41 -2.80 0.34 -9.07
CA VAL A 41 -3.02 -1.10 -8.94
C VAL A 41 -1.72 -1.76 -8.48
N ASP A 42 -1.81 -2.81 -7.67
CA ASP A 42 -0.67 -3.67 -7.23
C ASP A 42 0.50 -2.86 -6.63
N ARG A 43 0.17 -1.74 -5.98
CA ARG A 43 1.18 -0.82 -5.43
C ARG A 43 1.42 -1.14 -3.96
N GLN A 44 2.68 -1.36 -3.59
CA GLN A 44 3.06 -1.45 -2.19
C GLN A 44 2.82 -0.12 -1.47
N VAL A 45 2.05 -0.17 -0.39
CA VAL A 45 1.64 1.00 0.41
C VAL A 45 2.51 1.24 1.64
N SER A 46 3.09 0.16 2.20
CA SER A 46 3.88 0.20 3.43
C SER A 46 5.22 -0.50 3.22
N ARG A 47 6.27 0.01 3.88
CA ARG A 47 7.57 -0.68 3.98
C ARG A 47 7.57 -1.71 5.13
N ARG A 48 6.68 -1.55 6.11
CA ARG A 48 6.57 -2.43 7.29
C ARG A 48 5.80 -3.71 6.98
N CYS A 49 4.83 -3.65 6.07
CA CYS A 49 4.15 -4.83 5.57
C CYS A 49 4.27 -4.91 4.04
N ARG A 50 4.70 -6.06 3.52
CA ARG A 50 4.79 -6.31 2.07
C ARG A 50 3.42 -6.65 1.49
N VAL A 51 2.45 -5.79 1.75
CA VAL A 51 1.07 -5.95 1.30
C VAL A 51 0.86 -5.08 0.08
N ARG A 52 0.12 -5.63 -0.87
CA ARG A 52 -0.24 -4.96 -2.11
C ARG A 52 -1.77 -5.00 -2.20
N PRO A 53 -2.43 -3.88 -1.89
CA PRO A 53 -3.86 -3.75 -2.12
C PRO A 53 -4.16 -3.77 -3.62
N ASP A 54 -5.35 -4.22 -3.97
CA ASP A 54 -5.81 -4.26 -5.37
C ASP A 54 -5.93 -2.85 -5.94
N LEU A 55 -6.45 -1.92 -5.11
CA LEU A 55 -6.55 -0.50 -5.46
C LEU A 55 -5.98 0.39 -4.37
N VAL A 56 -5.26 1.42 -4.78
CA VAL A 56 -4.58 2.35 -3.89
C VAL A 56 -4.86 3.79 -4.32
N PHE A 57 -5.24 4.60 -3.34
CA PHE A 57 -5.41 6.05 -3.46
C PHE A 57 -4.40 6.77 -2.55
N PRO A 58 -3.18 7.08 -3.03
CA PRO A 58 -2.09 7.59 -2.18
C PRO A 58 -2.38 8.96 -1.56
N ARG A 59 -3.13 9.81 -2.27
CA ARG A 59 -3.53 11.13 -1.74
C ARG A 59 -4.42 10.95 -0.52
N ALA A 60 -5.49 10.18 -0.66
CA ALA A 60 -6.44 9.93 0.42
C ALA A 60 -5.97 8.91 1.48
N ARG A 61 -4.83 8.24 1.24
CA ARG A 61 -4.35 7.11 2.03
C ARG A 61 -5.42 6.02 2.18
N VAL A 62 -6.13 5.72 1.09
CA VAL A 62 -7.11 4.63 1.05
C VAL A 62 -6.50 3.44 0.33
N ALA A 63 -6.61 2.25 0.93
CA ALA A 63 -6.20 0.96 0.39
C ALA A 63 -7.44 0.05 0.34
N VAL A 64 -7.74 -0.48 -0.85
CA VAL A 64 -8.90 -1.35 -1.09
C VAL A 64 -8.41 -2.77 -1.38
N PHE A 65 -9.04 -3.73 -0.72
CA PHE A 65 -8.80 -5.16 -0.89
C PHE A 65 -10.08 -5.86 -1.35
N VAL A 66 -9.94 -6.74 -2.34
CA VAL A 66 -10.99 -7.59 -2.90
C VAL A 66 -10.66 -9.04 -2.54
N ASP A 67 -11.38 -9.57 -1.55
CA ASP A 67 -11.14 -10.89 -1.01
C ASP A 67 -12.02 -11.95 -1.70
N GLY A 68 -11.39 -13.01 -2.20
CA GLY A 68 -12.10 -14.17 -2.70
C GLY A 68 -12.72 -14.98 -1.54
N CYS A 69 -13.99 -15.36 -1.65
CA CYS A 69 -14.71 -16.08 -0.60
C CYS A 69 -14.08 -17.42 -0.28
N PHE A 70 -13.59 -18.11 -1.31
CA PHE A 70 -12.93 -19.40 -1.16
C PHE A 70 -11.64 -19.32 -0.31
N TRP A 71 -10.85 -18.26 -0.45
CA TRP A 71 -9.53 -18.14 0.19
C TRP A 71 -9.57 -17.51 1.59
N HIS A 72 -10.54 -16.64 1.83
CA HIS A 72 -10.71 -15.92 3.11
C HIS A 72 -11.86 -16.48 3.96
N HIS A 73 -12.57 -17.49 3.43
CA HIS A 73 -13.72 -18.15 4.05
C HIS A 73 -14.80 -17.15 4.41
N CYS A 74 -15.63 -16.79 3.43
CA CYS A 74 -16.83 -16.02 3.71
C CYS A 74 -17.82 -16.87 4.53
N GLU A 75 -18.53 -16.24 5.47
CA GLU A 75 -19.57 -16.89 6.27
C GLU A 75 -20.72 -17.39 5.38
N GLU A 76 -21.05 -16.66 4.31
CA GLU A 76 -22.13 -17.00 3.36
C GLU A 76 -21.78 -18.18 2.44
N HIS A 77 -20.50 -18.35 2.09
CA HIS A 77 -20.05 -19.36 1.14
C HIS A 77 -19.17 -20.40 1.83
N THR A 78 -19.77 -21.19 2.72
CA THR A 78 -19.11 -22.14 3.62
C THR A 78 -18.77 -23.48 2.96
N HIS A 79 -18.17 -23.51 1.77
CA HIS A 79 -17.77 -24.76 1.11
C HIS A 79 -16.32 -25.12 1.43
N LEU A 80 -16.11 -25.78 2.58
CA LEU A 80 -14.82 -26.43 2.87
C LEU A 80 -14.72 -27.75 2.09
N PRO A 81 -13.64 -28.00 1.34
CA PRO A 81 -13.41 -29.30 0.72
C PRO A 81 -13.38 -30.40 1.78
N LYS A 82 -14.11 -31.50 1.56
CA LYS A 82 -14.10 -32.67 2.46
C LYS A 82 -12.70 -33.29 2.58
N ALA A 83 -11.90 -33.21 1.50
CA ALA A 83 -10.51 -33.65 1.50
C ALA A 83 -9.59 -32.60 2.13
N ASN A 84 -8.71 -33.02 3.06
CA ASN A 84 -7.72 -32.16 3.73
C ASN A 84 -8.32 -30.97 4.50
N ALA A 85 -9.56 -31.11 5.01
CA ALA A 85 -10.29 -30.03 5.68
C ALA A 85 -9.49 -29.36 6.81
N GLU A 86 -8.73 -30.11 7.60
CA GLU A 86 -7.92 -29.55 8.69
C GLU A 86 -6.75 -28.69 8.18
N LEU A 87 -6.07 -29.12 7.11
CA LEU A 87 -5.02 -28.34 6.47
C LEU A 87 -5.60 -27.03 5.88
N TRP A 88 -6.78 -27.10 5.26
CA TRP A 88 -7.48 -25.93 4.75
C TRP A 88 -7.91 -24.97 5.85
N ARG A 89 -8.49 -25.48 6.95
CA ARG A 89 -8.87 -24.67 8.12
C ARG A 89 -7.66 -23.93 8.70
N ARG A 90 -6.54 -24.63 8.91
CA ARG A 90 -5.29 -23.99 9.38
C ARG A 90 -4.80 -22.91 8.43
N LYS A 91 -4.85 -23.15 7.12
CA LYS A 91 -4.43 -22.18 6.10
C LYS A 91 -5.32 -20.94 6.09
N VAL A 92 -6.64 -21.10 6.14
CA VAL A 92 -7.61 -20.00 6.21
C VAL A 92 -7.39 -19.18 7.48
N LEU A 93 -7.24 -19.82 8.63
CA LEU A 93 -6.95 -19.13 9.89
C LEU A 93 -5.65 -18.33 9.83
N ALA A 94 -4.58 -18.91 9.28
CA ALA A 94 -3.32 -18.21 9.09
C ALA A 94 -3.44 -17.01 8.13
N ASN A 95 -4.25 -17.12 7.08
CA ASN A 95 -4.55 -16.00 6.18
C ASN A 95 -5.29 -14.88 6.92
N ARG A 96 -6.39 -15.20 7.62
CA ARG A 96 -7.15 -14.23 8.43
C ARG A 96 -6.27 -13.53 9.47
N GLN A 97 -5.37 -14.27 10.13
CA GLN A 97 -4.47 -13.69 11.13
C GLN A 97 -3.41 -12.78 10.48
N ARG A 98 -2.85 -13.17 9.34
CA ARG A 98 -1.92 -12.32 8.57
C ARG A 98 -2.61 -11.03 8.12
N ASP A 99 -3.82 -11.16 7.62
CA ASP A 99 -4.67 -10.08 7.17
C ASP A 99 -5.00 -9.08 8.27
N ALA A 100 -5.37 -9.55 9.46
CA ALA A 100 -5.62 -8.70 10.61
C ALA A 100 -4.35 -7.91 11.03
N ARG A 101 -3.19 -8.56 11.02
CA ARG A 101 -1.90 -7.88 11.30
C ARG A 101 -1.61 -6.81 10.25
N ASN A 102 -1.82 -7.13 8.97
CA ASN A 102 -1.61 -6.20 7.87
C ASN A 102 -2.52 -4.97 8.00
N GLN A 103 -3.81 -5.20 8.29
CA GLN A 103 -4.76 -4.13 8.53
C GLN A 103 -4.34 -3.24 9.69
N ALA A 104 -3.92 -3.82 10.82
CA ALA A 104 -3.44 -3.06 11.98
C ALA A 104 -2.21 -2.19 11.64
N ILE A 105 -1.26 -2.72 10.88
CA ILE A 105 -0.07 -1.96 10.42
C ILE A 105 -0.50 -0.79 9.54
N LEU A 106 -1.35 -1.03 8.53
CA LEU A 106 -1.81 0.01 7.61
C LEU A 106 -2.60 1.09 8.36
N THR A 107 -3.50 0.70 9.27
CA THR A 107 -4.25 1.64 10.10
C THR A 107 -3.33 2.47 11.00
N SER A 108 -2.28 1.86 11.58
CA SER A 108 -1.29 2.60 12.39
C SER A 108 -0.47 3.62 11.58
N GLU A 109 -0.30 3.38 10.28
CA GLU A 109 0.35 4.31 9.35
C GLU A 109 -0.61 5.39 8.81
N GLY A 110 -1.87 5.37 9.27
CA GLY A 110 -2.92 6.30 8.87
C GLY A 110 -3.55 5.98 7.53
N TRP A 111 -3.48 4.73 7.07
CA TRP A 111 -4.24 4.25 5.93
C TRP A 111 -5.65 3.82 6.35
N ARG A 112 -6.63 4.18 5.52
CA ARG A 112 -7.98 3.63 5.56
C ARG A 112 -8.00 2.35 4.74
N VAL A 113 -8.37 1.24 5.38
CA VAL A 113 -8.45 -0.07 4.76
C VAL A 113 -9.91 -0.38 4.49
N ILE A 114 -10.27 -0.54 3.22
CA ILE A 114 -11.60 -0.99 2.78
C ILE A 114 -11.44 -2.41 2.27
N ARG A 115 -12.25 -3.34 2.79
CA ARG A 115 -12.30 -4.72 2.31
C ARG A 115 -13.67 -5.00 1.72
N SER A 116 -13.66 -5.71 0.61
CA SER A 116 -14.84 -6.14 -0.12
C SER A 116 -14.68 -7.61 -0.48
N TRP A 117 -15.78 -8.33 -0.56
CA TRP A 117 -15.79 -9.73 -0.98
C TRP A 117 -16.07 -9.85 -2.47
N GLU A 118 -15.69 -10.98 -3.08
CA GLU A 118 -16.01 -11.25 -4.50
C GLU A 118 -17.52 -11.32 -4.80
N HIS A 119 -18.36 -11.58 -3.79
CA HIS A 119 -19.82 -11.57 -3.95
C HIS A 119 -20.44 -10.19 -3.68
N ASP A 120 -19.67 -9.22 -3.19
CA ASP A 120 -20.19 -7.87 -3.00
C ASP A 120 -20.52 -7.26 -4.37
N ASP A 121 -21.60 -6.49 -4.44
CA ASP A 121 -21.92 -5.70 -5.62
C ASP A 121 -20.80 -4.67 -5.87
N PRO A 122 -20.10 -4.71 -7.03
CA PRO A 122 -19.05 -3.76 -7.35
C PRO A 122 -19.50 -2.29 -7.29
N ALA A 123 -20.78 -2.00 -7.58
CA ALA A 123 -21.31 -0.64 -7.47
C ALA A 123 -21.37 -0.17 -6.01
N ALA A 124 -21.90 -1.00 -5.11
CA ALA A 124 -21.94 -0.71 -3.69
C ALA A 124 -20.53 -0.61 -3.06
N VAL A 125 -19.57 -1.41 -3.53
CA VAL A 125 -18.16 -1.28 -3.12
C VAL A 125 -17.60 0.05 -3.61
N ALA A 126 -17.87 0.43 -4.87
CA ALA A 126 -17.42 1.71 -5.42
C ALA A 126 -18.02 2.90 -4.64
N ASP A 127 -19.29 2.84 -4.25
CA ASP A 127 -19.94 3.86 -3.41
C ASP A 127 -19.17 4.06 -2.09
N ARG A 128 -18.89 2.96 -1.37
CA ARG A 128 -18.12 3.01 -0.11
C ARG A 128 -16.73 3.63 -0.30
N VAL A 129 -16.08 3.33 -1.42
CA VAL A 129 -14.77 3.92 -1.75
C VAL A 129 -14.90 5.42 -2.00
N GLU A 130 -15.91 5.84 -2.76
CA GLU A 130 -16.15 7.25 -3.05
C GLU A 130 -16.49 8.06 -1.81
N ASP A 131 -17.34 7.54 -0.92
CA ASP A 131 -17.68 8.18 0.35
C ASP A 131 -16.42 8.47 1.19
N GLU A 132 -15.48 7.53 1.26
CA GLU A 132 -14.21 7.73 1.97
C GLU A 132 -13.28 8.72 1.26
N LEU A 133 -13.26 8.74 -0.08
CA LEU A 133 -12.50 9.73 -0.85
C LEU A 133 -13.08 11.14 -0.69
N ASP A 134 -14.40 11.27 -0.64
CA ASP A 134 -15.10 12.54 -0.53
C ASP A 134 -15.03 13.08 0.90
N ARG A 135 -15.12 12.20 1.92
CA ARG A 135 -14.78 12.52 3.31
C ARG A 135 -13.36 13.08 3.43
N TRP A 136 -12.39 12.43 2.80
CA TRP A 136 -11.01 12.91 2.82
C TRP A 136 -10.86 14.26 2.11
N THR A 137 -11.57 14.46 1.00
CA THR A 137 -11.58 15.72 0.26
C THR A 137 -12.21 16.85 1.08
N ALA A 138 -13.27 16.58 1.82
CA ALA A 138 -13.91 17.55 2.72
C ALA A 138 -12.95 18.01 3.84
N ILE A 139 -12.16 17.09 4.41
CA ILE A 139 -11.12 17.42 5.40
C ILE A 139 -10.07 18.37 4.80
N LEU A 140 -9.65 18.14 3.55
CA LEU A 140 -8.70 19.04 2.89
C LEU A 140 -9.29 20.43 2.63
N ARG A 141 -10.56 20.51 2.21
CA ARG A 141 -11.23 21.79 1.92
C ARG A 141 -11.47 22.63 3.19
N ARG A 142 -11.59 21.99 4.36
CA ARG A 142 -11.76 22.67 5.65
C ARG A 142 -10.46 23.15 6.29
N ARG A 143 -9.28 22.87 5.71
CA ARG A 143 -8.03 23.45 6.23
C ARG A 143 -8.03 24.96 5.92
N PRO A 144 -7.98 25.85 6.93
CA PRO A 144 -7.82 27.27 6.68
C PRO A 144 -6.52 27.48 5.89
N GLU A 145 -6.57 28.40 4.93
CA GLU A 145 -5.42 28.77 4.10
C GLU A 145 -4.18 28.96 4.97
N ARG A 146 -3.06 28.36 4.56
CA ARG A 146 -1.79 28.57 5.26
C ARG A 146 -1.50 30.07 5.25
N VAL A 147 -1.47 30.69 6.42
CA VAL A 147 -0.89 32.02 6.65
C VAL A 147 0.44 32.12 5.91
N GLY A 148 0.58 33.20 5.15
CA GLY A 148 1.59 33.42 4.13
C GLY A 148 3.01 33.02 4.54
N ARG A 149 3.67 32.27 3.67
CA ARG A 149 5.12 32.06 3.72
C ARG A 149 5.80 33.40 3.42
N HIS A 150 6.13 34.17 4.46
CA HIS A 150 6.93 35.39 4.34
C HIS A 150 8.27 35.03 3.68
N ARG A 151 8.42 35.36 2.38
CA ARG A 151 9.71 35.32 1.69
C ARG A 151 10.49 36.53 2.17
N ASN A 152 11.25 36.40 3.25
CA ASN A 152 12.27 37.39 3.58
C ASN A 152 13.43 37.19 2.60
N ARG A 153 13.36 37.82 1.41
CA ARG A 153 14.51 38.06 0.54
C ARG A 153 15.23 39.31 1.05
N ARG A 154 16.06 39.15 2.07
CA ARG A 154 17.25 40.00 2.26
C ARG A 154 18.42 39.07 1.90
N GLY A 155 19.10 39.22 0.77
CA GLY A 155 19.75 40.48 0.35
C GLY A 155 21.04 40.68 1.13
N ALA A 156 21.87 39.64 1.30
CA ALA A 156 23.26 39.79 1.73
C ALA A 156 24.16 39.28 0.60
N ARG A 157 24.76 40.25 -0.10
CA ARG A 157 25.76 40.04 -1.15
C ARG A 157 26.97 39.32 -0.53
N CYS A 158 27.33 38.15 -1.05
CA CYS A 158 28.69 37.63 -0.92
C CYS A 158 29.63 38.61 -1.65
N GLN A 159 30.38 39.42 -0.91
CA GLN A 159 31.56 40.07 -1.45
C GLN A 159 32.73 39.09 -1.30
N LEU A 160 33.38 38.87 -2.43
CA LEU A 160 34.53 38.01 -2.65
C LEU A 160 35.67 38.36 -1.68
N ALA A 161 36.19 37.34 -0.97
CA ALA A 161 37.47 37.45 -0.29
C ALA A 161 38.61 37.32 -1.32
N PRO A 162 39.59 38.23 -1.37
CA PRO A 162 40.75 38.06 -2.24
C PRO A 162 41.73 37.04 -1.66
N ARG A 163 42.25 36.18 -2.54
CA ARG A 163 43.42 35.32 -2.33
C ARG A 163 44.62 36.17 -1.90
N LEU A 164 45.22 35.86 -0.75
CA LEU A 164 46.59 36.30 -0.44
C LEU A 164 47.55 35.13 -0.65
N GLN A 165 48.55 35.41 -1.49
CA GLN A 165 49.64 34.54 -1.86
C GLN A 165 50.69 34.45 -0.74
N SER A 166 51.41 33.33 -0.79
CA SER A 166 52.64 32.95 -0.11
C SER A 166 53.61 34.08 0.28
N VAL A 167 54.18 33.96 1.48
CA VAL A 167 55.52 34.46 1.80
C VAL A 167 56.25 33.47 2.71
N THR A 168 57.45 33.11 2.27
CA THR A 168 58.48 32.29 2.89
C THR A 168 59.34 33.10 3.85
N SER A 169 59.73 32.52 5.00
CA SER A 169 60.96 32.84 5.76
C SER A 169 61.02 31.90 6.97
N SER A 170 61.85 30.85 6.97
CA SER A 170 63.25 30.85 7.43
C SER A 170 63.42 31.21 8.91
N GLY A 171 63.92 30.27 9.71
CA GLY A 171 64.69 30.59 10.91
C GLY A 171 64.43 29.76 12.16
N SER A 172 65.32 28.80 12.39
CA SER A 172 66.05 28.62 13.66
C SER A 172 65.38 27.90 14.84
N GLU A 173 65.79 26.62 14.98
CA GLU A 173 66.13 25.92 16.24
C GLU A 173 66.87 26.81 17.28
N PRO A 174 66.89 26.49 18.60
CA PRO A 174 67.50 25.24 19.07
C PRO A 174 66.91 24.55 20.32
N ALA A 175 67.34 23.30 20.43
CA ALA A 175 67.53 22.42 21.60
C ALA A 175 67.45 23.04 23.00
N LEU A 176 66.81 22.31 23.92
CA LEU A 176 67.48 21.76 25.11
C LEU A 176 66.59 20.74 25.84
N THR A 177 67.08 19.51 25.80
CA THR A 177 66.99 18.47 26.82
C THR A 177 67.06 19.02 28.24
N ARG A 178 66.17 18.57 29.14
CA ARG A 178 66.49 17.56 30.18
C ARG A 178 65.24 17.15 30.96
#